data_AF-A0A7C7EHE7-F1
#
_entry.id   AF-A0A7C7EHE7-F1
#
_cell.length_a   1.000
_cell.length_b   1.000
_cell.length_c   1.000
_cell.angle_alpha   90.00
_cell.angle_beta   90.00
_cell.angle_gamma   90.00
#
_symmetry.space_group_name_H-M   'P 1'
#
loop_
_entity.id
_entity.type
_entity.pdbx_description
1 polymer ?
#
loop_
_entity_poly.entity_id
_entity_poly.type
_entity_poly.pdbx_seq_one_letter_code
_entity_poly.pdbx_strand_id
1 'polypeptide(L)'
;MNRVEIVIGEKKYNVKTDESPEYVKKIESVINDQINIIANQNKRFNDIDKLILASFVIVDRYLKLSDEFVEYKKDMYEEIQVLKEAKEAAEREKEEAVNKAADAVIEKERIKEKLLARDNDREYLSSQITKLQEKISEQDQQLLKSEILINELKSKNEELMEENEELTRERENFTKEINFMNNTKASLNGRISKLQLKLNEKEQEIIKLEKTIKELKSVVEDKSFIGSKDKDIDSLINKIDLLQNKLNEQDEALASKEKLINELKNNVETLKERFETVNDEKEKYLEELLIVTSDKESLINSINQLQEKLNRKEAENFQNRLEIGQLRKENAELMELLEEETAK
;
A
#
# COMPACT_ATOMS: atom_id res chain seq x y z
N MET A 1 -116.82 -79.50 101.81
CA MET A 1 -117.44 -80.85 101.88
C MET A 1 -118.86 -80.87 101.36
N ASN A 2 -119.00 -81.29 100.11
CA ASN A 2 -120.28 -81.61 99.49
C ASN A 2 -120.70 -83.03 99.90
N ARG A 3 -122.01 -83.25 100.12
CA ARG A 3 -122.59 -84.58 100.30
C ARG A 3 -123.27 -84.94 98.99
N VAL A 4 -122.70 -85.89 98.26
CA VAL A 4 -123.18 -86.28 96.94
C VAL A 4 -123.62 -87.74 97.01
N GLU A 5 -124.86 -88.00 96.62
CA GLU A 5 -125.38 -89.36 96.50
C GLU A 5 -124.97 -89.92 95.13
N ILE A 6 -124.31 -91.07 95.13
CA ILE A 6 -123.88 -91.79 93.92
C ILE A 6 -124.47 -93.19 93.94
N VAL A 7 -124.76 -93.73 92.76
CA VAL A 7 -125.26 -95.08 92.57
C VAL A 7 -124.15 -95.89 91.92
N ILE A 8 -123.66 -96.93 92.58
CA ILE A 8 -122.65 -97.83 92.00
C ILE A 8 -123.25 -99.24 91.88
N GLY A 9 -123.36 -99.73 90.65
CA GLY A 9 -124.14 -100.94 90.32
C GLY A 9 -125.61 -100.73 90.65
N GLU A 10 -126.08 -101.36 91.73
CA GLU A 10 -127.47 -101.27 92.21
C GLU A 10 -127.58 -100.66 93.62
N LYS A 11 -126.47 -100.20 94.22
CA LYS A 11 -126.43 -99.67 95.59
C LYS A 11 -126.18 -98.17 95.60
N LYS A 12 -126.94 -97.46 96.46
CA LYS A 12 -126.77 -96.02 96.70
C LYS A 12 -125.78 -95.78 97.83
N TYR A 13 -124.81 -94.91 97.57
CA TYR A 13 -123.78 -94.51 98.52
C TYR A 13 -123.76 -92.99 98.68
N ASN A 14 -123.59 -92.53 99.91
CA ASN A 14 -123.42 -91.10 100.21
C ASN A 14 -121.94 -90.80 100.42
N VAL A 15 -121.30 -90.16 99.44
CA VAL A 15 -119.88 -89.79 99.50
C VAL A 15 -119.74 -88.36 99.99
N LYS A 16 -118.82 -88.16 100.95
CA LYS A 16 -118.38 -86.83 101.39
C LYS A 16 -117.05 -86.53 100.72
N THR A 17 -116.98 -85.43 99.97
CA THR A 17 -115.76 -85.01 99.25
C THR A 17 -115.71 -83.49 99.13
N ASP A 18 -114.49 -82.96 98.98
CA ASP A 18 -114.24 -81.54 98.72
C ASP A 18 -114.22 -81.21 97.22
N GLU A 19 -114.33 -82.24 96.38
CA GLU A 19 -114.43 -82.10 94.93
C GLU A 19 -115.83 -81.66 94.47
N SER A 20 -115.91 -81.15 93.24
CA SER A 20 -117.16 -80.69 92.66
C SER A 20 -118.16 -81.85 92.45
N PRO A 21 -119.48 -81.64 92.64
CA PRO A 21 -120.47 -82.71 92.42
C PRO A 21 -120.44 -83.29 91.00
N GLU A 22 -120.05 -82.50 90.00
CA GLU A 22 -119.89 -82.94 88.60
C GLU A 22 -118.71 -83.91 88.42
N TYR A 23 -117.57 -83.62 89.06
CA TYR A 23 -116.41 -84.52 89.06
C TYR A 23 -116.76 -85.86 89.71
N VAL A 24 -117.49 -85.82 90.83
CA VAL A 24 -117.93 -87.02 91.55
C VAL A 24 -118.91 -87.85 90.73
N LYS A 25 -119.88 -87.21 90.04
CA LYS A 25 -120.78 -87.90 89.09
C LYS A 25 -120.04 -88.47 87.89
N LYS A 26 -118.96 -87.83 87.43
CA LYS A 26 -118.11 -88.38 86.37
C LYS A 26 -117.37 -89.63 86.83
N ILE A 27 -116.86 -89.64 88.07
CA ILE A 27 -116.28 -90.84 88.69
C ILE A 27 -117.34 -91.95 88.80
N GLU A 28 -118.55 -91.63 89.25
CA GLU A 28 -119.68 -92.57 89.30
C GLU A 28 -119.94 -93.19 87.92
N SER A 29 -120.03 -92.39 86.86
CA SER A 29 -120.19 -92.89 85.48
C SER A 29 -119.07 -93.84 85.08
N VAL A 30 -117.81 -93.46 85.31
CA VAL A 30 -116.65 -94.29 84.95
C VAL A 30 -116.65 -95.63 85.68
N ILE A 31 -116.99 -95.63 86.97
CA ILE A 31 -117.07 -96.86 87.77
C ILE A 31 -118.18 -97.76 87.22
N ASN A 32 -119.38 -97.22 86.98
CA ASN A 32 -120.50 -97.99 86.46
C ASN A 32 -120.27 -98.52 85.05
N ASP A 33 -119.63 -97.75 84.18
CA ASP A 33 -119.27 -98.19 82.83
C ASP A 33 -118.31 -99.39 82.88
N GLN A 34 -117.32 -99.36 83.78
CA GLN A 34 -116.40 -100.50 83.97
C GLN A 34 -117.10 -101.72 84.58
N ILE A 35 -117.99 -101.52 85.57
CA ILE A 35 -118.82 -102.59 86.14
C ILE A 35 -119.67 -103.24 85.04
N ASN A 36 -120.28 -102.43 84.16
CA ASN A 36 -121.11 -102.90 83.06
C ASN A 36 -120.30 -103.67 81.99
N ILE A 37 -119.09 -103.21 81.66
CA ILE A 37 -118.18 -103.91 80.73
C ILE A 37 -117.84 -105.31 81.29
N ILE A 38 -117.48 -105.40 82.58
CA ILE A 38 -117.14 -106.68 83.22
C ILE A 38 -118.36 -107.58 83.35
N ALA A 39 -119.53 -107.02 83.67
CA ALA A 39 -120.79 -107.76 83.72
C ALA A 39 -121.17 -108.38 82.36
N ASN A 40 -120.90 -107.66 81.25
CA ASN A 40 -121.15 -108.14 79.89
C ASN A 40 -120.17 -109.23 79.46
N GLN A 41 -118.91 -109.18 79.93
CA GLN A 41 -117.88 -110.15 79.56
C GLN A 41 -118.09 -111.52 80.20
N ASN A 42 -118.64 -111.61 81.42
CA ASN A 42 -118.92 -112.89 82.05
C ASN A 42 -120.10 -112.82 83.02
N LYS A 43 -121.22 -113.44 82.62
CA LYS A 43 -122.49 -113.42 83.39
C LYS A 43 -122.44 -114.23 84.70
N ARG A 44 -121.36 -114.96 84.97
CA ARG A 44 -121.20 -115.79 86.19
C ARG A 44 -120.59 -115.04 87.39
N PHE A 45 -120.15 -113.80 87.21
CA PHE A 45 -119.55 -113.04 88.30
C PHE A 45 -120.61 -112.51 89.28
N ASN A 46 -120.30 -112.61 90.58
CA ASN A 46 -121.11 -111.99 91.63
C ASN A 46 -120.89 -110.47 91.62
N ASP A 47 -121.79 -109.69 92.23
CA ASP A 47 -121.71 -108.23 92.21
C ASP A 47 -120.45 -107.68 92.89
N ILE A 48 -119.94 -108.41 93.89
CA ILE A 48 -118.66 -108.11 94.55
C ILE A 48 -117.49 -108.32 93.57
N ASP A 49 -117.50 -109.39 92.77
CA ASP A 49 -116.42 -109.69 91.83
C ASP A 49 -116.36 -108.62 90.72
N LYS A 50 -117.52 -108.17 90.23
CA LYS A 50 -117.61 -107.07 89.24
C LYS A 50 -117.02 -105.77 89.79
N LEU A 51 -117.32 -105.42 91.04
CA LEU A 51 -116.80 -104.24 91.71
C LEU A 51 -115.28 -104.31 91.92
N ILE A 52 -114.77 -105.46 92.36
CA ILE A 52 -113.33 -105.67 92.59
C ILE A 52 -112.57 -105.57 91.26
N LEU A 53 -113.05 -106.24 90.21
CA LEU A 53 -112.43 -106.20 88.89
C LEU A 53 -112.49 -104.78 88.27
N ALA A 54 -113.62 -104.08 88.42
CA ALA A 54 -113.74 -102.70 87.92
C ALA A 54 -112.78 -101.75 88.63
N SER A 55 -112.68 -101.85 89.96
CA SER A 55 -111.73 -101.09 90.76
C SER A 55 -110.29 -101.42 90.38
N PHE A 56 -109.98 -102.70 90.13
CA PHE A 56 -108.64 -103.13 89.72
C PHE A 56 -108.23 -102.52 88.37
N VAL A 57 -109.12 -102.52 87.38
CA VAL A 57 -108.87 -101.91 86.06
C VAL A 57 -108.66 -100.39 86.17
N ILE A 58 -109.45 -99.72 87.03
CA ILE A 58 -109.30 -98.27 87.24
C ILE A 58 -107.97 -97.94 87.92
N VAL A 59 -107.58 -98.72 88.94
CA VAL A 59 -106.30 -98.55 89.64
C VAL A 59 -105.12 -98.85 88.71
N ASP A 60 -105.18 -99.91 87.90
CA ASP A 60 -104.15 -100.22 86.89
C ASP A 60 -103.96 -99.06 85.90
N ARG A 61 -105.07 -98.51 85.38
CA ARG A 61 -105.02 -97.34 84.48
C ARG A 61 -104.45 -96.11 85.18
N TYR A 62 -104.80 -95.87 86.44
CA TYR A 62 -104.26 -94.75 87.23
C TYR A 62 -102.75 -94.89 87.42
N LEU A 63 -102.26 -96.09 87.78
CA LEU A 63 -100.83 -96.33 87.95
C LEU A 63 -100.06 -96.07 86.65
N LYS A 64 -100.56 -96.59 85.52
CA LYS A 64 -99.96 -96.33 84.20
C LYS A 64 -99.90 -94.83 83.85
N LEU A 65 -101.00 -94.10 84.05
CA LEU A 65 -101.02 -92.65 83.80
C LEU A 65 -100.11 -91.88 84.76
N SER A 66 -100.01 -92.32 86.02
CA SER A 66 -99.11 -91.70 87.00
C SER A 66 -97.66 -91.87 86.59
N ASP A 67 -97.28 -93.06 86.11
CA ASP A 67 -95.94 -93.33 85.61
C ASP A 67 -95.65 -92.50 84.34
N GLU A 68 -96.57 -92.48 83.38
CA GLU A 68 -96.48 -91.62 82.18
C GLU A 68 -96.34 -90.13 82.55
N PHE A 69 -97.10 -89.65 83.54
CA PHE A 69 -96.99 -88.26 84.01
C PHE A 69 -95.63 -87.94 84.63
N VAL A 70 -95.05 -88.88 85.38
CA VAL A 70 -93.70 -88.74 85.95
C VAL A 70 -92.65 -88.70 84.84
N GLU A 71 -92.79 -89.55 83.82
CA GLU A 71 -91.92 -89.51 82.63
C GLU A 71 -92.06 -88.18 81.89
N TYR A 72 -93.26 -87.71 81.58
CA TYR A 72 -93.47 -86.40 80.94
C TYR A 72 -92.91 -85.24 81.74
N LYS A 73 -93.09 -85.27 83.07
CA LYS A 73 -92.53 -84.24 83.94
C LYS A 73 -91.00 -84.24 83.87
N LYS A 74 -90.38 -85.42 83.84
CA LYS A 74 -88.93 -85.57 83.69
C LYS A 74 -88.47 -85.04 82.34
N ASP A 75 -89.11 -85.44 81.25
CA ASP A 75 -88.79 -84.99 79.89
C ASP A 75 -88.91 -83.46 79.78
N MET A 76 -89.96 -82.86 80.35
CA MET A 76 -90.12 -81.42 80.39
C MET A 76 -88.99 -80.72 81.16
N TYR A 77 -88.52 -81.27 82.28
CA TYR A 77 -87.39 -80.69 83.00
C TYR A 77 -86.08 -80.80 82.22
N GLU A 78 -85.84 -81.93 81.55
CA GLU A 78 -84.67 -82.11 80.69
C GLU A 78 -84.71 -81.13 79.51
N GLU A 79 -85.86 -80.95 78.86
CA GLU A 79 -86.02 -79.98 77.77
C GLU A 79 -85.81 -78.53 78.25
N ILE A 80 -86.35 -78.15 79.41
CA ILE A 80 -86.13 -76.83 80.01
C ILE A 80 -84.63 -76.60 80.28
N GLN A 81 -83.92 -77.61 80.78
CA GLN A 81 -82.49 -77.51 81.07
C GLN A 81 -81.69 -77.33 79.78
N VAL A 82 -81.98 -78.12 78.74
CA VAL A 82 -81.36 -77.99 77.41
C VAL A 82 -81.61 -76.61 76.81
N LEU A 83 -82.84 -76.10 76.90
CA LEU A 83 -83.19 -74.75 76.42
C LEU A 83 -82.46 -73.64 77.17
N LYS A 84 -82.26 -73.81 78.48
CA LYS A 84 -81.50 -72.85 79.29
C LYS A 84 -80.02 -72.84 78.89
N GLU A 85 -79.41 -74.01 78.72
CA GLU A 85 -78.03 -74.14 78.26
C GLU A 85 -77.84 -73.57 76.84
N ALA A 86 -78.78 -73.84 75.94
CA ALA A 86 -78.79 -73.27 74.59
C ALA A 86 -78.90 -71.74 74.62
N LYS A 87 -79.74 -71.18 75.51
CA LYS A 87 -79.86 -69.72 75.69
C LYS A 87 -78.55 -69.11 76.21
N GLU A 88 -77.93 -69.71 77.22
CA GLU A 88 -76.66 -69.23 77.78
C GLU A 88 -75.50 -69.34 76.76
N ALA A 89 -75.51 -70.36 75.90
CA ALA A 89 -74.56 -70.48 74.80
C ALA A 89 -74.79 -69.38 73.74
N ALA A 90 -76.05 -69.12 73.37
CA ALA A 90 -76.39 -68.07 72.42
C ALA A 90 -76.07 -66.66 72.94
N GLU A 91 -76.26 -66.40 74.24
CA GLU A 91 -75.87 -65.13 74.87
C GLU A 91 -74.35 -64.94 74.86
N ARG A 92 -73.57 -65.99 75.16
CA ARG A 92 -72.10 -65.95 75.05
C ARG A 92 -71.63 -65.71 73.62
N GLU A 93 -72.20 -66.41 72.64
CA GLU A 93 -71.86 -66.22 71.23
C GLU A 93 -72.19 -64.80 70.77
N LYS A 94 -73.34 -64.26 71.19
CA LYS A 94 -73.73 -62.87 70.91
C LYS A 94 -72.75 -61.87 71.53
N GLU A 95 -72.34 -62.08 72.78
CA GLU A 95 -71.36 -61.21 73.45
C GLU A 95 -70.00 -61.24 72.76
N GLU A 96 -69.51 -62.44 72.38
CA GLU A 96 -68.28 -62.58 71.59
C GLU A 96 -68.38 -61.90 70.22
N ALA A 97 -69.52 -62.01 69.53
CA ALA A 97 -69.75 -61.35 68.26
C ALA A 97 -69.76 -59.83 68.38
N VAL A 98 -70.35 -59.29 69.46
CA VAL A 98 -70.35 -57.85 69.76
C VAL A 98 -68.94 -57.36 70.05
N ASN A 99 -68.15 -58.09 70.84
CA ASN A 99 -66.76 -57.72 71.13
C ASN A 99 -65.89 -57.74 69.87
N LYS A 100 -66.01 -58.79 69.03
CA LYS A 100 -65.32 -58.85 67.74
C LYS A 100 -65.72 -57.70 66.81
N ALA A 101 -66.99 -57.31 66.80
CA ALA A 101 -67.46 -56.18 66.01
C ALA A 101 -66.88 -54.85 66.52
N ALA A 102 -66.80 -54.66 67.85
CA ALA A 102 -66.18 -53.47 68.45
C ALA A 102 -64.69 -53.37 68.10
N ASP A 103 -63.93 -54.47 68.22
CA ASP A 103 -62.51 -54.52 67.83
C ASP A 103 -62.31 -54.21 66.34
N ALA A 104 -63.19 -54.74 65.47
CA ALA A 104 -63.15 -54.45 64.04
C ALA A 104 -63.44 -52.97 63.72
N VAL A 105 -64.30 -52.30 64.50
CA VAL A 105 -64.56 -50.86 64.37
C VAL A 105 -63.33 -50.05 64.78
N ILE A 106 -62.68 -50.39 65.89
CA ILE A 106 -61.46 -49.71 66.36
C ILE A 106 -60.33 -49.84 65.31
N GLU A 107 -60.09 -51.05 64.79
CA GLU A 107 -59.05 -51.23 63.78
C GLU A 107 -59.40 -50.52 62.46
N LYS A 108 -60.68 -50.48 62.07
CA LYS A 108 -61.14 -49.69 60.92
C LYS A 108 -60.84 -48.20 61.10
N GLU A 109 -61.09 -47.63 62.28
CA GLU A 109 -60.77 -46.23 62.58
C GLU A 109 -59.27 -45.98 62.54
N ARG A 110 -58.47 -46.88 63.12
CA ARG A 110 -57.01 -46.81 63.09
C ARG A 110 -56.45 -46.86 61.66
N ILE A 111 -57.01 -47.69 60.79
CA ILE A 111 -56.62 -47.75 59.36
C ILE A 111 -57.01 -46.44 58.67
N LYS A 112 -58.20 -45.89 58.96
CA LYS A 112 -58.66 -44.62 58.38
C LYS A 112 -57.72 -43.46 58.74
N GLU A 113 -57.27 -43.37 59.99
CA GLU A 113 -56.30 -42.34 60.41
C GLU A 113 -54.96 -42.51 59.69
N LYS A 114 -54.45 -43.74 59.56
CA LYS A 114 -53.22 -44.02 58.80
C LYS A 114 -53.34 -43.64 57.33
N LEU A 115 -54.51 -43.87 56.72
CA LEU A 115 -54.78 -43.46 55.33
C LEU A 115 -54.79 -41.94 55.20
N LEU A 116 -55.45 -41.23 56.12
CA LEU A 116 -55.48 -39.77 56.11
C LEU A 116 -54.08 -39.15 56.27
N ALA A 117 -53.25 -39.71 57.16
CA ALA A 117 -51.87 -39.27 57.31
C ALA A 117 -51.07 -39.48 56.01
N ARG A 118 -51.24 -40.63 55.35
CA ARG A 118 -50.60 -40.91 54.05
C ARG A 118 -51.08 -39.99 52.93
N ASP A 119 -52.37 -39.64 52.91
CA ASP A 119 -52.92 -38.71 51.92
C ASP A 119 -52.33 -37.31 52.11
N ASN A 120 -52.18 -36.84 53.34
CA ASN A 120 -51.52 -35.56 53.66
C ASN A 120 -50.04 -35.58 53.24
N ASP A 121 -49.30 -36.65 53.54
CA ASP A 121 -47.90 -36.80 53.12
C ASP A 121 -47.77 -36.81 51.59
N ARG A 122 -48.69 -37.50 50.90
CA ARG A 122 -48.73 -37.52 49.43
C ARG A 122 -48.98 -36.13 48.85
N GLU A 123 -49.90 -35.37 49.43
CA GLU A 123 -50.20 -34.01 48.99
C GLU A 123 -48.99 -33.08 49.20
N TYR A 124 -48.32 -33.19 50.36
CA TYR A 124 -47.09 -32.45 50.64
C TYR A 124 -45.97 -32.77 49.64
N LEU A 125 -45.72 -34.06 49.37
CA LEU A 125 -44.74 -34.49 48.38
C LEU A 125 -45.11 -34.02 46.97
N SER A 126 -46.40 -34.07 46.61
CA SER A 126 -46.87 -33.58 45.31
C SER A 126 -46.61 -32.08 45.16
N SER A 127 -46.89 -31.29 46.19
CA SER A 127 -46.57 -29.85 46.21
C SER A 127 -45.07 -29.58 46.05
N GLN A 128 -44.21 -30.39 46.69
CA GLN A 128 -42.77 -30.28 46.50
C GLN A 128 -42.32 -30.64 45.09
N ILE A 129 -42.89 -31.69 44.50
CA ILE A 129 -42.61 -32.09 43.11
C ILE A 129 -42.96 -30.94 42.16
N THR A 130 -44.13 -30.30 42.31
CA THR A 130 -44.53 -29.15 41.49
C THR A 130 -43.55 -28.00 41.61
N LYS A 131 -43.14 -27.63 42.83
CA LYS A 131 -42.14 -26.55 43.04
C LYS A 131 -40.79 -26.87 42.42
N LEU A 132 -40.36 -28.13 42.45
CA LEU A 132 -39.11 -28.56 41.81
C LEU A 132 -39.22 -28.53 40.29
N GLN A 133 -40.37 -28.93 39.73
CA GLN A 133 -40.63 -28.86 38.29
C GLN A 133 -40.64 -27.41 37.79
N GLU A 134 -41.24 -26.48 38.53
CA GLU A 134 -41.21 -25.04 38.21
C GLU A 134 -39.78 -24.51 38.19
N LYS A 135 -38.97 -24.84 39.21
CA LYS A 135 -37.55 -24.44 39.25
C LYS A 135 -36.74 -25.01 38.08
N ILE A 136 -36.97 -26.27 37.71
CA ILE A 136 -36.31 -26.88 36.54
C ILE A 136 -36.71 -26.12 35.28
N SER A 137 -38.01 -25.82 35.10
CA SER A 137 -38.47 -25.05 33.94
C SER A 137 -37.87 -23.65 33.88
N GLU A 138 -37.69 -22.97 35.02
CA GLU A 138 -37.01 -21.67 35.07
C GLU A 138 -35.53 -21.79 34.69
N GLN A 139 -34.84 -22.81 35.19
CA GLN A 139 -33.44 -23.09 34.85
C GLN A 139 -33.26 -23.41 33.37
N ASP A 140 -34.14 -24.22 32.78
CA ASP A 140 -34.12 -24.55 31.34
C ASP A 140 -34.31 -23.29 30.48
N GLN A 141 -35.21 -22.39 30.87
CA GLN A 141 -35.38 -21.11 30.18
C GLN A 141 -34.14 -20.20 30.30
N GLN A 142 -33.48 -20.18 31.45
CA GLN A 142 -32.23 -19.44 31.63
C GLN A 142 -31.10 -20.03 30.79
N LEU A 143 -30.99 -21.36 30.74
CA LEU A 143 -30.01 -22.08 29.95
C LEU A 143 -30.19 -21.79 28.46
N LEU A 144 -31.43 -21.83 27.96
CA LEU A 144 -31.76 -21.47 26.58
C LEU A 144 -31.35 -20.03 26.24
N LYS A 145 -31.63 -19.07 27.13
CA LYS A 145 -31.20 -17.66 26.95
C LYS A 145 -29.67 -17.55 26.90
N SER A 146 -28.97 -18.29 27.77
CA SER A 146 -27.50 -18.32 27.77
C SER A 146 -26.94 -18.94 26.50
N GLU A 147 -27.55 -20.00 25.98
CA GLU A 147 -27.12 -20.64 24.72
C GLU A 147 -27.28 -19.70 23.52
N ILE A 148 -28.40 -18.97 23.44
CA ILE A 148 -28.62 -17.96 22.40
C ILE A 148 -27.53 -16.89 22.46
N LEU A 149 -27.25 -16.35 23.66
CA LEU A 149 -26.20 -15.34 23.85
C LEU A 149 -24.82 -15.87 23.46
N ILE A 150 -24.50 -17.12 23.81
CA ILE A 150 -23.23 -17.75 23.42
C ILE A 150 -23.10 -17.83 21.89
N ASN A 151 -24.18 -18.18 21.19
CA ASN A 151 -24.16 -18.27 19.73
C ASN A 151 -24.00 -16.88 19.08
N GLU A 152 -24.68 -15.85 19.60
CA GLU A 152 -24.51 -14.47 19.13
C GLU A 152 -23.07 -13.99 19.33
N LEU A 153 -22.47 -14.25 20.50
CA LEU A 153 -21.08 -13.91 20.78
C LEU A 153 -20.10 -14.68 19.88
N LYS A 154 -20.37 -15.95 19.58
CA LYS A 154 -19.54 -16.73 18.64
C LYS A 154 -19.58 -16.13 17.24
N SER A 155 -20.77 -15.84 16.71
CA SER A 155 -20.91 -15.18 15.40
C SER A 155 -20.22 -13.83 15.38
N LYS A 156 -20.34 -13.03 16.45
CA LYS A 156 -19.65 -11.74 16.51
C LYS A 156 -18.13 -11.88 16.55
N ASN A 157 -17.62 -12.93 17.20
CA ASN A 157 -16.20 -13.21 17.26
C ASN A 157 -15.65 -13.67 15.90
N GLU A 158 -16.43 -14.44 15.14
CA GLU A 158 -16.11 -14.83 13.75
C GLU A 158 -16.01 -13.59 12.85
N GLU A 159 -17.00 -12.70 12.89
CA GLU A 159 -16.98 -11.42 12.15
C GLU A 159 -15.72 -10.58 12.48
N LEU A 160 -15.39 -10.46 13.77
CA LEU A 160 -14.21 -9.70 14.21
C LEU A 160 -12.89 -10.35 13.79
N MET A 161 -12.83 -11.68 13.71
CA MET A 161 -11.65 -12.38 13.18
C MET A 161 -11.46 -12.08 11.69
N GLU A 162 -12.54 -12.13 10.90
CA GLU A 162 -12.50 -11.79 9.48
C GLU A 162 -12.03 -10.33 9.25
N GLU A 163 -12.59 -9.37 9.99
CA GLU A 163 -12.19 -7.96 9.92
C GLU A 163 -10.70 -7.78 10.29
N ASN A 164 -10.22 -8.49 11.31
CA ASN A 164 -8.81 -8.42 11.73
C ASN A 164 -7.86 -9.03 10.69
N GLU A 165 -8.27 -10.11 10.00
CA GLU A 165 -7.52 -10.67 8.89
C GLU A 165 -7.43 -9.71 7.70
N GLU A 166 -8.52 -9.00 7.38
CA GLU A 166 -8.54 -7.99 6.33
C GLU A 166 -7.62 -6.82 6.67
N LEU A 167 -7.72 -6.27 7.88
CA LEU A 167 -6.83 -5.21 8.37
C LEU A 167 -5.36 -5.65 8.38
N THR A 168 -5.08 -6.91 8.71
CA THR A 168 -3.74 -7.47 8.65
C THR A 168 -3.21 -7.50 7.21
N ARG A 169 -4.03 -7.95 6.25
CA ARG A 169 -3.69 -7.93 4.82
C ARG A 169 -3.46 -6.51 4.31
N GLU A 170 -4.28 -5.56 4.71
CA GLU A 170 -4.13 -4.15 4.33
C GLU A 170 -2.83 -3.55 4.88
N ARG A 171 -2.51 -3.82 6.16
CA ARG A 171 -1.24 -3.40 6.79
C ARG A 171 -0.02 -3.96 6.06
N GLU A 172 -0.08 -5.23 5.65
CA GLU A 172 1.00 -5.85 4.85
C GLU A 172 1.16 -5.17 3.49
N ASN A 173 0.05 -4.82 2.84
CA ASN A 173 0.08 -4.12 1.56
C ASN A 173 0.69 -2.72 1.69
N PHE A 174 0.28 -1.93 2.70
CA PHE A 174 0.91 -0.64 2.98
C PHE A 174 2.40 -0.77 3.31
N THR A 175 2.78 -1.83 4.04
CA THR A 175 4.19 -2.09 4.36
C THR A 175 5.00 -2.36 3.08
N LYS A 176 4.46 -3.16 2.15
CA LYS A 176 5.08 -3.41 0.83
C LYS A 176 5.21 -2.12 0.02
N GLU A 177 4.17 -1.29 0.00
CA GLU A 177 4.17 0.00 -0.70
C GLU A 177 5.21 0.97 -0.11
N ILE A 178 5.28 1.09 1.22
CA ILE A 178 6.30 1.89 1.92
C ILE A 178 7.71 1.42 1.55
N ASN A 179 7.95 0.10 1.53
CA ASN A 179 9.25 -0.44 1.14
C ASN A 179 9.60 -0.11 -0.31
N PHE A 180 8.64 -0.20 -1.23
CA PHE A 180 8.82 0.19 -2.62
C PHE A 180 9.15 1.69 -2.77
N MET A 181 8.40 2.55 -2.07
CA MET A 181 8.65 3.99 -2.05
C MET A 181 10.03 4.32 -1.46
N ASN A 182 10.44 3.66 -0.38
CA ASN A 182 11.76 3.83 0.22
C ASN A 182 12.89 3.42 -0.72
N ASN A 183 12.74 2.31 -1.45
CA ASN A 183 13.72 1.89 -2.47
C ASN A 183 13.82 2.91 -3.61
N THR A 184 12.68 3.45 -4.05
CA THR A 184 12.64 4.50 -5.08
C THR A 184 13.31 5.78 -4.59
N LYS A 185 13.03 6.19 -3.35
CA LYS A 185 13.67 7.33 -2.68
C LYS A 185 15.19 7.15 -2.59
N ALA A 186 15.67 5.97 -2.20
CA ALA A 186 17.10 5.67 -2.12
C ALA A 186 17.78 5.76 -3.51
N SER A 187 17.13 5.23 -4.55
CA SER A 187 17.62 5.33 -5.94
C SER A 187 17.70 6.78 -6.41
N LEU A 188 16.65 7.58 -6.16
CA LEU A 188 16.63 9.00 -6.49
C LEU A 188 17.70 9.79 -5.73
N ASN A 189 17.87 9.55 -4.43
CA ASN A 189 18.93 10.16 -3.64
C ASN A 189 20.32 9.82 -4.22
N GLY A 190 20.55 8.57 -4.62
CA GLY A 190 21.78 8.18 -5.29
C GLY A 190 22.01 8.92 -6.61
N ARG A 191 20.94 9.18 -7.40
CA ARG A 191 21.03 10.02 -8.61
C ARG A 191 21.33 11.48 -8.28
N ILE A 192 20.70 12.04 -7.24
CA ILE A 192 20.94 13.41 -6.76
C ILE A 192 22.41 13.57 -6.36
N SER A 193 22.96 12.64 -5.56
CA SER A 193 24.38 12.69 -5.18
C SER A 193 25.32 12.65 -6.38
N LYS A 194 25.02 11.83 -7.40
CA LYS A 194 25.80 11.82 -8.65
C LYS A 194 25.73 13.13 -9.41
N LEU A 195 24.56 13.77 -9.46
CA LEU A 195 24.38 15.08 -10.10
C LEU A 195 25.12 16.18 -9.35
N GLN A 196 25.08 16.16 -8.01
CA GLN A 196 25.83 17.10 -7.17
C GLN A 196 27.35 16.99 -7.40
N LEU A 197 27.88 15.76 -7.52
CA LEU A 197 29.30 15.56 -7.85
C LEU A 197 29.65 16.17 -9.22
N LYS A 198 28.84 15.90 -10.26
CA LYS A 198 29.04 16.49 -11.59
C LYS A 198 28.94 18.02 -11.58
N LEU A 199 28.05 18.59 -10.77
CA LEU A 199 27.91 20.03 -10.61
C LEU A 199 29.19 20.62 -10.00
N ASN A 200 29.69 20.01 -8.92
CA ASN A 200 30.94 20.44 -8.28
C ASN A 200 32.14 20.35 -9.25
N GLU A 201 32.23 19.28 -10.06
CA GLU A 201 33.26 19.16 -11.10
C GLU A 201 33.19 20.31 -12.11
N LYS A 202 31.98 20.69 -12.54
CA LYS A 202 31.76 21.80 -13.45
C LYS A 202 32.07 23.15 -12.82
N GLU A 203 31.73 23.36 -11.55
CA GLU A 203 32.11 24.57 -10.79
C GLU A 203 33.63 24.71 -10.69
N GLN A 204 34.36 23.61 -10.43
CA GLN A 204 35.82 23.63 -10.43
C GLN A 204 36.41 23.95 -11.82
N GLU A 205 35.79 23.45 -12.89
CA GLU A 205 36.17 23.80 -14.26
C GLU A 205 35.94 25.28 -14.55
N ILE A 206 34.81 25.85 -14.10
CA ILE A 206 34.54 27.29 -14.19
C ILE A 206 35.58 28.10 -13.44
N ILE A 207 35.91 27.75 -12.19
CA ILE A 207 36.95 28.45 -11.42
C ILE A 207 38.30 28.45 -12.15
N LYS A 208 38.69 27.32 -12.76
CA LYS A 208 39.91 27.25 -13.57
C LYS A 208 39.85 28.20 -14.77
N LEU A 209 38.74 28.18 -15.51
CA LEU A 209 38.54 29.07 -16.65
C LEU A 209 38.55 30.55 -16.23
N GLU A 210 37.89 30.89 -15.12
CA GLU A 210 37.92 32.25 -14.55
C GLU A 210 39.33 32.69 -14.18
N LYS A 211 40.14 31.78 -13.61
CA LYS A 211 41.55 32.07 -13.32
C LYS A 211 42.35 32.32 -14.59
N THR A 212 42.19 31.47 -15.62
CA THR A 212 42.83 31.68 -16.92
C THR A 212 42.39 32.99 -17.56
N ILE A 213 41.11 33.36 -17.47
CA ILE A 213 40.61 34.65 -17.96
C ILE A 213 41.25 35.81 -17.18
N LYS A 214 41.38 35.71 -15.86
CA LYS A 214 42.09 36.74 -15.05
C LYS A 214 43.56 36.86 -15.44
N GLU A 215 44.25 35.74 -15.65
CA GLU A 215 45.65 35.73 -16.10
C GLU A 215 45.78 36.38 -17.49
N LEU A 216 44.94 36.00 -18.45
CA LEU A 216 44.90 36.61 -19.78
C LEU A 216 44.58 38.11 -19.71
N LYS A 217 43.61 38.52 -18.88
CA LYS A 217 43.33 39.94 -18.62
C LYS A 217 44.54 40.64 -18.03
N SER A 218 45.23 40.05 -17.06
CA SER A 218 46.44 40.64 -16.49
C SER A 218 47.53 40.79 -17.52
N VAL A 219 47.73 39.83 -18.43
CA VAL A 219 48.71 39.94 -19.53
C VAL A 219 48.34 41.05 -20.51
N VAL A 220 47.05 41.28 -20.75
CA VAL A 220 46.57 42.39 -21.58
C VAL A 220 46.68 43.74 -20.87
N GLU A 221 46.39 43.79 -19.56
CA GLU A 221 46.52 44.99 -18.71
C GLU A 221 47.98 45.28 -18.34
N ASP A 222 48.87 44.30 -18.44
CA ASP A 222 50.31 44.47 -18.31
C ASP A 222 50.77 45.26 -19.54
N LYS A 223 50.59 46.59 -19.44
CA LYS A 223 51.05 47.61 -20.36
C LYS A 223 52.57 47.58 -20.56
N SER A 224 53.29 46.60 -20.04
CA SER A 224 54.68 46.36 -20.37
C SER A 224 54.87 46.00 -21.85
N PHE A 225 53.95 45.22 -22.44
CA PHE A 225 54.00 44.90 -23.88
C PHE A 225 53.51 46.06 -24.75
N ILE A 226 52.48 46.79 -24.31
CA ILE A 226 51.99 47.99 -24.99
C ILE A 226 53.04 49.10 -24.87
N GLY A 227 53.59 49.32 -23.69
CA GLY A 227 54.63 50.30 -23.41
C GLY A 227 56.00 49.96 -24.01
N SER A 228 56.33 48.68 -24.25
CA SER A 228 57.50 48.33 -25.07
C SER A 228 57.26 48.67 -26.54
N LYS A 229 56.04 48.42 -27.04
CA LYS A 229 55.68 48.83 -28.40
C LYS A 229 55.58 50.33 -28.57
N ASP A 230 55.11 51.06 -27.56
CA ASP A 230 55.11 52.53 -27.56
C ASP A 230 56.54 53.07 -27.60
N LYS A 231 57.48 52.47 -26.85
CA LYS A 231 58.92 52.80 -26.95
C LYS A 231 59.51 52.48 -28.32
N ASP A 232 59.12 51.37 -28.94
CA ASP A 232 59.55 51.03 -30.29
C ASP A 232 58.97 52.03 -31.31
N ILE A 233 57.72 52.45 -31.13
CA ILE A 233 57.08 53.50 -31.93
C ILE A 233 57.83 54.82 -31.77
N ASP A 234 58.15 55.26 -30.55
CA ASP A 234 58.92 56.48 -30.29
C ASP A 234 60.31 56.42 -30.93
N SER A 235 60.98 55.27 -30.84
CA SER A 235 62.29 55.04 -31.49
C SER A 235 62.19 55.15 -33.01
N LEU A 236 61.13 54.58 -33.61
CA LEU A 236 60.88 54.67 -35.05
C LEU A 236 60.52 56.10 -35.48
N ILE A 237 59.72 56.84 -34.70
CA ILE A 237 59.40 58.25 -34.95
C ILE A 237 60.70 59.08 -34.99
N ASN A 238 61.55 58.95 -33.96
CA ASN A 238 62.83 59.66 -33.93
C ASN A 238 63.73 59.31 -35.13
N LYS A 239 63.68 58.06 -35.60
CA LYS A 239 64.43 57.64 -36.80
C LYS A 239 63.85 58.22 -38.08
N ILE A 240 62.52 58.34 -38.17
CA ILE A 240 61.83 59.02 -39.28
C ILE A 240 62.24 60.50 -39.30
N ASP A 241 62.23 61.18 -38.17
CA ASP A 241 62.62 62.60 -38.07
C ASP A 241 64.08 62.81 -38.51
N LEU A 242 64.99 61.92 -38.09
CA LEU A 242 66.38 61.92 -38.54
C LEU A 242 66.52 61.70 -40.04
N LEU A 243 65.72 60.80 -40.62
CA LEU A 243 65.72 60.55 -42.05
C LEU A 243 65.11 61.72 -42.84
N GLN A 244 64.07 62.36 -42.32
CA GLN A 244 63.50 63.58 -42.91
C GLN A 244 64.50 64.74 -42.89
N ASN A 245 65.23 64.93 -41.80
CA ASN A 245 66.30 65.94 -41.74
C ASN A 245 67.40 65.65 -42.76
N LYS A 246 67.85 64.39 -42.87
CA LYS A 246 68.81 63.99 -43.91
C LYS A 246 68.28 64.17 -45.33
N LEU A 247 66.99 63.96 -45.55
CA LEU A 247 66.36 64.18 -46.85
C LEU A 247 66.37 65.67 -47.19
N ASN A 248 66.00 66.54 -46.25
CA ASN A 248 66.06 67.99 -46.43
C ASN A 248 67.50 68.47 -46.72
N GLU A 249 68.50 67.95 -46.00
CA GLU A 249 69.92 68.25 -46.28
C GLU A 249 70.33 67.81 -47.69
N GLN A 250 69.84 66.65 -48.16
CA GLN A 250 70.09 66.20 -49.53
C GLN A 250 69.37 67.05 -50.58
N ASP A 251 68.15 67.50 -50.31
CA ASP A 251 67.40 68.41 -51.19
C ASP A 251 68.10 69.77 -51.31
N GLU A 252 68.63 70.32 -50.21
CA GLU A 252 69.47 71.53 -50.25
C GLU A 252 70.77 71.32 -51.03
N ALA A 253 71.42 70.16 -50.85
CA ALA A 253 72.60 69.80 -51.62
C ALA A 253 72.28 69.64 -53.13
N LEU A 254 71.12 69.09 -53.47
CA LEU A 254 70.64 69.00 -54.85
C LEU A 254 70.38 70.39 -55.43
N ALA A 255 69.69 71.28 -54.72
CA ALA A 255 69.44 72.64 -55.15
C ALA A 255 70.76 73.42 -55.39
N SER A 256 71.76 73.22 -54.54
CA SER A 256 73.09 73.83 -54.74
C SER A 256 73.82 73.27 -55.96
N LYS A 257 73.72 71.96 -56.22
CA LYS A 257 74.27 71.33 -57.43
C LYS A 257 73.53 71.78 -58.70
N GLU A 258 72.21 71.95 -58.65
CA GLU A 258 71.44 72.49 -59.77
C GLU A 258 71.84 73.93 -60.12
N LYS A 259 72.09 74.78 -59.12
CA LYS A 259 72.67 76.11 -59.34
C LYS A 259 74.03 76.02 -60.04
N LEU A 260 74.91 75.13 -59.57
CA LEU A 260 76.22 74.91 -60.17
C LEU A 260 76.13 74.39 -61.63
N ILE A 261 75.18 73.50 -61.91
CA ILE A 261 74.93 72.98 -63.27
C ILE A 261 74.46 74.11 -64.19
N ASN A 262 73.58 75.00 -63.72
CA ASN A 262 73.11 76.13 -64.51
C ASN A 262 74.24 77.14 -64.79
N GLU A 263 75.12 77.39 -63.82
CA GLU A 263 76.33 78.20 -64.03
C GLU A 263 77.28 77.56 -65.04
N LEU A 264 77.51 76.24 -64.94
CA LEU A 264 78.34 75.51 -65.90
C LEU A 264 77.73 75.52 -67.31
N LYS A 265 76.40 75.39 -67.45
CA LYS A 265 75.70 75.54 -68.74
C LYS A 265 75.94 76.92 -69.35
N ASN A 266 75.77 77.99 -68.59
CA ASN A 266 76.03 79.35 -69.06
C ASN A 266 77.49 79.56 -69.48
N ASN A 267 78.44 78.96 -68.75
CA ASN A 267 79.86 78.98 -69.11
C ASN A 267 80.15 78.21 -70.41
N VAL A 268 79.45 77.10 -70.64
CA VAL A 268 79.56 76.34 -71.91
C VAL A 268 78.98 77.14 -73.07
N GLU A 269 77.84 77.82 -72.89
CA GLU A 269 77.23 78.70 -73.90
C GLU A 269 78.19 79.83 -74.30
N THR A 270 78.77 80.52 -73.32
CA THR A 270 79.76 81.60 -73.57
C THR A 270 81.07 81.09 -74.17
N LEU A 271 81.51 79.87 -73.84
CA LEU A 271 82.67 79.25 -74.50
C LEU A 271 82.36 78.84 -75.95
N LYS A 272 81.15 78.40 -76.26
CA LYS A 272 80.71 78.11 -77.64
C LYS A 272 80.71 79.38 -78.48
N GLU A 273 80.12 80.46 -77.99
CA GLU A 273 80.12 81.75 -78.69
C GLU A 273 81.55 82.22 -79.01
N ARG A 274 82.47 82.11 -78.03
CA ARG A 274 83.90 82.42 -78.25
C ARG A 274 84.56 81.49 -79.26
N PHE A 275 84.21 80.21 -79.27
CA PHE A 275 84.77 79.25 -80.22
C PHE A 275 84.32 79.56 -81.65
N GLU A 276 83.04 79.91 -81.85
CA GLU A 276 82.51 80.33 -83.15
C GLU A 276 83.20 81.60 -83.65
N THR A 277 83.40 82.61 -82.78
CA THR A 277 84.11 83.85 -83.18
C THR A 277 85.55 83.58 -83.62
N VAL A 278 86.27 82.74 -82.89
CA VAL A 278 87.65 82.36 -83.25
C VAL A 278 87.69 81.54 -84.54
N ASN A 279 86.68 80.70 -84.79
CA ASN A 279 86.61 79.92 -86.01
C ASN A 279 86.33 80.81 -87.24
N ASP A 280 85.46 81.81 -87.10
CA ASP A 280 85.20 82.80 -88.16
C ASP A 280 86.44 83.65 -88.47
N GLU A 281 87.19 84.08 -87.44
CA GLU A 281 88.46 84.79 -87.61
C GLU A 281 89.50 83.92 -88.34
N LYS A 282 89.60 82.63 -87.97
CA LYS A 282 90.49 81.67 -88.62
C LYS A 282 90.14 81.49 -90.11
N GLU A 283 88.87 81.38 -90.48
CA GLU A 283 88.45 81.27 -91.89
C GLU A 283 88.82 82.53 -92.68
N LYS A 284 88.65 83.71 -92.07
CA LYS A 284 89.03 85.00 -92.67
C LYS A 284 90.53 85.10 -92.94
N TYR A 285 91.37 84.70 -91.97
CA TYR A 285 92.82 84.65 -92.17
C TYR A 285 93.24 83.62 -93.24
N LEU A 286 92.48 82.54 -93.41
CA LEU A 286 92.74 81.53 -94.43
C LEU A 286 92.47 82.07 -95.85
N GLU A 287 91.38 82.83 -96.03
CA GLU A 287 91.07 83.52 -97.30
C GLU A 287 92.14 84.57 -97.67
N GLU A 288 92.58 85.38 -96.71
CA GLU A 288 93.65 86.36 -96.95
C GLU A 288 94.96 85.68 -97.39
N LEU A 289 95.32 84.55 -96.78
CA LEU A 289 96.51 83.78 -97.13
C LEU A 289 96.45 83.20 -98.55
N LEU A 290 95.28 82.77 -99.01
CA LEU A 290 95.06 82.27 -100.36
C LEU A 290 95.23 83.37 -101.42
N ILE A 291 94.71 84.57 -101.17
CA ILE A 291 94.86 85.73 -102.06
C ILE A 291 96.33 86.13 -102.19
N VAL A 292 97.03 86.27 -101.06
CA VAL A 292 98.46 86.62 -101.05
C VAL A 292 99.32 85.56 -101.76
N THR A 293 98.94 84.29 -101.67
CA THR A 293 99.65 83.20 -102.35
C THR A 293 99.48 83.27 -103.87
N SER A 294 98.27 83.57 -104.35
CA SER A 294 97.98 83.81 -105.77
C SER A 294 98.78 85.01 -106.32
N ASP A 295 98.80 86.12 -105.58
CA ASP A 295 99.53 87.33 -105.99
C ASP A 295 101.05 87.08 -106.06
N LYS A 296 101.59 86.29 -105.11
CA LYS A 296 103.00 85.87 -105.12
C LYS A 296 103.36 85.08 -106.38
N GLU A 297 102.52 84.13 -106.80
CA GLU A 297 102.79 83.33 -108.01
C GLU A 297 102.71 84.17 -109.30
N SER A 298 101.79 85.14 -109.36
CA SER A 298 101.69 86.10 -110.46
C SER A 298 102.97 86.95 -110.59
N LEU A 299 103.48 87.47 -109.46
CA LEU A 299 104.73 88.24 -109.43
C LEU A 299 105.95 87.42 -109.87
N ILE A 300 106.04 86.15 -109.47
CA ILE A 300 107.12 85.24 -109.89
C ILE A 300 107.13 85.07 -111.42
N ASN A 301 105.96 84.89 -112.04
CA ASN A 301 105.86 84.77 -113.50
C ASN A 301 106.28 86.06 -114.23
N SER A 302 105.91 87.23 -113.71
CA SER A 302 106.34 88.52 -114.28
C SER A 302 107.85 88.74 -114.17
N ILE A 303 108.48 88.34 -113.06
CA ILE A 303 109.94 88.45 -112.87
C ILE A 303 110.68 87.58 -113.88
N ASN A 304 110.24 86.33 -114.08
CA ASN A 304 110.88 85.42 -115.03
C ASN A 304 110.84 85.96 -116.48
N GLN A 305 109.72 86.57 -116.89
CA GLN A 305 109.61 87.19 -118.23
C GLN A 305 110.53 88.40 -118.40
N LEU A 306 110.75 89.19 -117.35
CA LEU A 306 111.66 90.34 -117.39
C LEU A 306 113.12 89.89 -117.46
N GLN A 307 113.48 88.81 -116.75
CA GLN A 307 114.83 88.23 -116.80
C GLN A 307 115.19 87.69 -118.19
N GLU A 308 114.27 87.03 -118.91
CA GLU A 308 114.53 86.61 -120.30
C GLU A 308 114.72 87.79 -121.25
N LYS A 309 113.96 88.87 -121.10
CA LYS A 309 114.12 90.08 -121.91
C LYS A 309 115.44 90.78 -121.64
N LEU A 310 115.89 90.82 -120.38
CA LEU A 310 117.17 91.40 -119.99
C LEU A 310 118.33 90.62 -120.62
N ASN A 311 118.33 89.30 -120.53
CA ASN A 311 119.39 88.46 -121.09
C ASN A 311 119.54 88.62 -122.62
N ARG A 312 118.43 88.79 -123.36
CA ARG A 312 118.50 89.08 -124.81
C ARG A 312 119.10 90.45 -125.11
N LYS A 313 118.77 91.46 -124.31
CA LYS A 313 119.30 92.82 -124.46
C LYS A 313 120.79 92.91 -124.15
N GLU A 314 121.27 92.18 -123.14
CA GLU A 314 122.69 92.12 -122.78
C GLU A 314 123.54 91.47 -123.90
N ALA A 315 123.02 90.44 -124.56
CA ALA A 315 123.68 89.81 -125.71
C ALA A 315 123.78 90.76 -126.93
N GLU A 316 122.71 91.50 -127.25
CA GLU A 316 122.74 92.55 -128.30
C GLU A 316 123.79 93.62 -128.01
N ASN A 317 123.87 94.08 -126.75
CA ASN A 317 124.76 95.16 -126.36
C ASN A 317 126.24 94.74 -126.42
N PHE A 318 126.53 93.46 -126.14
CA PHE A 318 127.86 92.90 -126.29
C PHE A 318 128.30 92.86 -127.76
N GLN A 319 127.40 92.51 -128.68
CA GLN A 319 127.65 92.52 -130.12
C GLN A 319 127.96 93.95 -130.62
N ASN A 320 127.16 94.94 -130.21
CA ASN A 320 127.35 96.35 -130.58
C ASN A 320 128.69 96.92 -130.08
N ARG A 321 129.16 96.49 -128.91
CA ARG A 321 130.47 96.93 -128.37
C ARG A 321 131.65 96.45 -129.20
N LEU A 322 131.57 95.25 -129.77
CA LEU A 322 132.60 94.70 -130.66
C LEU A 322 132.68 95.49 -131.98
N GLU A 323 131.54 95.91 -132.52
CA GLU A 323 131.45 96.70 -133.75
C GLU A 323 131.98 98.14 -133.57
N ILE A 324 131.66 98.79 -132.44
CA ILE A 324 132.23 100.09 -132.08
C ILE A 324 133.76 100.01 -131.89
N GLY A 325 134.26 98.88 -131.38
CA GLY A 325 135.70 98.64 -131.21
C GLY A 325 136.46 98.60 -132.55
N GLN A 326 135.87 98.02 -133.59
CA GLN A 326 136.46 98.02 -134.93
C GLN A 326 136.45 99.42 -135.56
N LEU A 327 135.34 100.15 -135.44
CA LEU A 327 135.20 101.51 -135.98
C LEU A 327 136.16 102.53 -135.32
N ARG A 328 136.46 102.38 -134.02
CA ARG A 328 137.44 103.22 -133.34
C ARG A 328 138.87 102.97 -133.80
N LYS A 329 139.19 101.72 -134.16
CA LYS A 329 140.51 101.36 -134.67
C LYS A 329 140.77 102.01 -136.04
N GLU A 330 139.75 102.03 -136.90
CA GLU A 330 139.81 102.75 -138.19
C GLU A 330 139.87 104.28 -138.03
N ASN A 331 139.14 104.86 -137.07
CA ASN A 331 139.13 106.31 -136.86
C ASN A 331 140.44 106.86 -136.25
N ALA A 332 141.12 106.07 -135.41
CA ALA A 332 142.40 106.50 -134.83
C ALA A 332 143.53 106.48 -135.88
N GLU A 333 143.55 105.46 -136.74
CA GLU A 333 144.48 105.39 -137.89
C GLU A 333 144.29 106.58 -138.86
N LEU A 334 143.07 107.14 -138.94
CA LEU A 334 142.76 108.36 -139.71
C LEU A 334 143.13 109.67 -139.01
N MET A 335 143.06 109.76 -137.68
CA MET A 335 143.33 111.00 -136.93
C MET A 335 144.82 111.29 -136.75
N GLU A 336 145.69 110.28 -136.65
CA GLU A 336 147.12 110.54 -136.50
C GLU A 336 147.79 110.92 -137.83
N LEU A 337 147.28 110.39 -138.96
CA LEU A 337 147.56 110.92 -140.30
C LEU A 337 147.15 112.40 -140.44
N LEU A 338 146.19 112.87 -139.64
CA LEU A 338 145.70 114.26 -139.67
C LEU A 338 146.59 115.21 -138.87
N GLU A 339 147.10 114.80 -137.70
CA GLU A 339 147.97 115.69 -136.89
C GLU A 339 149.44 115.70 -137.33
N GLU A 340 149.92 114.65 -138.02
CA GLU A 340 151.16 114.71 -138.82
C GLU A 340 151.14 115.85 -139.87
N GLU A 341 149.96 116.36 -140.24
CA GLU A 341 149.79 117.32 -141.33
C GLU A 341 149.50 118.77 -140.86
N THR A 342 149.17 119.02 -139.58
CA THR A 342 148.63 120.34 -139.17
C THR A 342 149.52 121.36 -138.44
N ALA A 343 150.76 121.11 -137.98
CA ALA A 343 151.68 122.21 -137.58
C ALA A 343 153.08 121.70 -137.19
N LYS A 344 154.23 121.95 -137.86
CA LYS A 344 154.70 123.02 -138.77
C LYS A 344 154.69 124.44 -138.22
#